data_AF-A0A2B4S4K5-F1
#
_entry.id   AF-A0A2B4S4K5-F1
#
_cell.length_a   1.000
_cell.length_b   1.000
_cell.length_c   1.000
_cell.angle_alpha   90.00
_cell.angle_beta   90.00
_cell.angle_gamma   90.00
#
_symmetry.space_group_name_H-M   'P 1'
#
loop_
_entity.id
_entity.type
_entity.pdbx_description
1 polymer ?
#
loop_
_entity_poly.entity_id
_entity_poly.type
_entity_poly.pdbx_seq_one_letter_code
_entity_poly.pdbx_strand_id
1 'polypeptide(L)'
;MGGSQSNLPPRPLGFEYMCITIRHPDKIRVIHGTDREISILRQTIQESWHRGIQRESFLLNGAHEFKLNGYPFSLNISSSDAVLSRTMAGALLHRLYRDGWKLLVSSDLTRTTELTTWIFKKVSVTLLSSQPFMVVGLSSTDTLMVLNAPADLHQTFKDMVEKSWPFGIQRWSYENFVLFIKLKGTPWHPDGEETVYSRVLLQTLITDLHVRQWRLYGNSNLKSGTNTFFFEHDPSIASGQPCPPHFTISLNKYDTVRLIGIPDSLTSAVRDVIQTNWPRGIQEESRYSLSWQFKLRGNPWWASGEEAVTSRYLVLKLIEAMQAYGWSIVTSIDSSRKLSDKSSLLFRQSQPRQSPVFCISLNETDKLRLINAPEDIAKKCQDVIHAQYALGIQRVQRYGNSLEFKLLGNPWGDGISGHDGIHGRSLMCHLVHVLANHHWRLVTSADVSAKYVHRDKAPDYPIDVDSLFFTFEPTAVQPSAPPLFFPGYSQPSAQPPPSYGFLQQNAPPPYDPPAYGAQFS
;
A
#
# COMPACT_ATOMS: atom_id res chain seq x y z
N MET A 1 32.69 13.83 -13.58
CA MET A 1 33.56 14.32 -12.48
C MET A 1 33.21 13.51 -11.24
N GLY A 2 34.15 12.68 -10.79
CA GLY A 2 33.94 11.72 -9.70
C GLY A 2 34.12 12.38 -8.34
N GLY A 3 33.02 12.63 -7.64
CA GLY A 3 33.04 12.78 -6.19
C GLY A 3 33.16 11.40 -5.55
N SER A 4 33.93 11.29 -4.46
CA SER A 4 33.95 10.09 -3.64
C SER A 4 32.53 9.74 -3.21
N GLN A 5 32.06 8.54 -3.56
CA GLN A 5 30.71 8.11 -3.20
C GLN A 5 30.64 7.86 -1.70
N SER A 6 29.71 8.51 -1.00
CA SER A 6 29.53 8.32 0.43
C SER A 6 29.02 6.92 0.71
N ASN A 7 29.70 6.19 1.60
CA ASN A 7 29.23 4.91 2.12
C ASN A 7 27.96 5.11 2.95
N LEU A 8 27.17 4.04 3.08
CA LEU A 8 26.10 3.98 4.06
C LEU A 8 26.69 4.05 5.48
N PRO A 9 25.96 4.63 6.44
CA PRO A 9 26.28 4.46 7.85
C PRO A 9 26.33 2.96 8.21
N PRO A 10 27.18 2.55 9.17
CA PRO A 10 27.27 1.16 9.59
C PRO A 10 25.91 0.63 10.05
N ARG A 11 25.57 -0.59 9.63
CA ARG A 11 24.37 -1.28 10.10
C ARG A 11 24.42 -1.42 11.63
N PRO A 12 23.41 -0.96 12.38
CA PRO A 12 23.39 -1.10 13.84
C PRO A 12 23.43 -2.58 14.27
N LEU A 13 24.05 -2.85 15.41
CA LEU A 13 24.06 -4.19 15.98
C LEU A 13 22.63 -4.63 16.30
N GLY A 14 22.27 -5.86 15.91
CA GLY A 14 20.92 -6.37 16.12
C GLY A 14 19.84 -5.69 15.28
N PHE A 15 20.20 -4.97 14.21
CA PHE A 15 19.21 -4.30 13.35
C PHE A 15 18.33 -5.32 12.61
N GLU A 16 17.06 -5.40 13.00
CA GLU A 16 16.06 -6.38 12.55
C GLU A 16 15.30 -5.96 11.28
N TYR A 17 15.84 -5.02 10.50
CA TYR A 17 15.21 -4.50 9.29
C TYR A 17 16.16 -4.60 8.11
N MET A 18 15.61 -4.95 6.96
CA MET A 18 16.32 -4.93 5.69
C MET A 18 15.35 -4.59 4.57
N CYS A 19 15.87 -4.24 3.40
CA CYS A 19 15.03 -4.15 2.22
C CYS A 19 15.69 -4.79 1.00
N ILE A 20 14.84 -5.20 0.07
CA ILE A 20 15.23 -5.76 -1.22
C ILE A 20 14.56 -4.94 -2.31
N THR A 21 15.33 -4.40 -3.24
CA THR A 21 14.80 -3.65 -4.39
C THR A 21 14.88 -4.49 -5.65
N ILE A 22 13.83 -4.47 -6.45
CA ILE A 22 13.80 -5.06 -7.79
C ILE A 22 14.01 -3.95 -8.81
N ARG A 23 15.10 -4.05 -9.57
CA ARG A 23 15.59 -3.01 -10.49
C ARG A 23 15.47 -3.47 -11.93
N HIS A 24 14.81 -2.65 -12.74
CA HIS A 24 14.76 -2.84 -14.18
C HIS A 24 16.17 -2.66 -14.79
N PRO A 25 16.56 -3.47 -15.78
CA PRO A 25 15.82 -4.61 -16.33
C PRO A 25 16.14 -5.95 -15.64
N ASP A 26 17.20 -6.01 -14.83
CA ASP A 26 17.90 -7.27 -14.53
C ASP A 26 18.60 -7.31 -13.17
N LYS A 27 18.23 -6.46 -12.22
CA LYS A 27 18.95 -6.32 -10.95
C LYS A 27 18.07 -6.57 -9.73
N ILE A 28 18.64 -7.23 -8.72
CA ILE A 28 18.08 -7.32 -7.37
C ILE A 28 19.13 -6.77 -6.41
N ARG A 29 18.74 -5.89 -5.49
CA ARG A 29 19.67 -5.32 -4.50
C ARG A 29 19.15 -5.54 -3.10
N VAL A 30 19.99 -6.05 -2.22
CA VAL A 30 19.73 -6.22 -0.79
C VAL A 30 20.42 -5.10 -0.04
N ILE A 31 19.72 -4.41 0.84
CA ILE A 31 20.27 -3.34 1.68
C ILE A 31 20.02 -3.75 3.13
N HIS A 32 21.06 -3.67 3.96
CA HIS A 32 21.07 -4.18 5.34
C HIS A 32 20.85 -5.70 5.47
N GLY A 33 21.12 -6.49 4.42
CA GLY A 33 21.20 -7.96 4.52
C GLY A 33 22.55 -8.41 5.08
N THR A 34 22.59 -9.53 5.80
CA THR A 34 23.85 -10.22 6.14
C THR A 34 24.22 -11.23 5.05
N ASP A 35 25.39 -11.86 5.18
CA ASP A 35 25.82 -12.98 4.33
C ASP A 35 24.80 -14.12 4.28
N ARG A 36 24.04 -14.33 5.37
CA ARG A 36 22.97 -15.33 5.42
C ARG A 36 21.86 -15.02 4.42
N GLU A 37 21.32 -13.81 4.46
CA GLU A 37 20.25 -13.40 3.54
C GLU A 37 20.76 -13.33 2.09
N ILE A 38 21.98 -12.83 1.89
CA ILE A 38 22.62 -12.81 0.58
C ILE A 38 22.76 -14.25 0.03
N SER A 39 23.14 -15.22 0.86
CA SER A 39 23.22 -16.63 0.46
C SER A 39 21.86 -17.22 0.10
N ILE A 40 20.81 -16.92 0.87
CA ILE A 40 19.44 -17.34 0.57
C ILE A 40 19.02 -16.81 -0.81
N LEU A 41 19.24 -15.53 -1.09
CA LEU A 41 18.92 -14.94 -2.38
C LEU A 41 19.71 -15.60 -3.51
N ARG A 42 21.03 -15.73 -3.37
CA ARG A 42 21.90 -16.33 -4.39
C ARG A 42 21.42 -17.72 -4.79
N GLN A 43 21.22 -18.59 -3.79
CA GLN A 43 20.78 -19.96 -4.03
C GLN A 43 19.41 -19.98 -4.72
N THR A 44 18.46 -19.16 -4.23
CA THR A 44 17.11 -19.11 -4.80
C THR A 44 17.11 -18.63 -6.25
N ILE A 45 17.90 -17.61 -6.58
CA ILE A 45 18.04 -17.10 -7.94
C ILE A 45 18.60 -18.19 -8.86
N GLN A 46 19.66 -18.88 -8.44
CA GLN A 46 20.29 -19.94 -9.24
C GLN A 46 19.32 -21.11 -9.53
N GLU A 47 18.44 -21.44 -8.60
CA GLU A 47 17.46 -22.52 -8.77
C GLU A 47 16.23 -22.11 -9.58
N SER A 48 15.80 -20.85 -9.51
CA SER A 48 14.52 -20.39 -10.10
C SER A 48 14.69 -19.58 -11.39
N TRP A 49 15.88 -19.05 -11.67
CA TRP A 49 16.19 -18.31 -12.88
C TRP A 49 17.29 -19.04 -13.66
N HIS A 50 16.89 -19.87 -14.62
CA HIS A 50 17.80 -20.77 -15.35
C HIS A 50 18.99 -20.07 -16.05
N ARG A 51 18.86 -18.79 -16.40
CA ARG A 51 19.96 -18.02 -17.00
C ARG A 51 21.04 -17.64 -15.97
N GLY A 52 20.71 -17.71 -14.68
CA GLY A 52 21.63 -17.49 -13.56
C GLY A 52 22.01 -16.02 -13.32
N ILE A 53 22.98 -15.85 -12.43
CA ILE A 53 23.54 -14.57 -12.02
C ILE A 53 24.69 -14.23 -12.97
N GLN A 54 24.68 -13.03 -13.53
CA GLN A 54 25.76 -12.50 -14.37
C GLN A 54 26.91 -11.95 -13.51
N ARG A 55 26.58 -11.18 -12.47
CA ARG A 55 27.57 -10.52 -11.61
C ARG A 55 26.97 -10.22 -10.25
N GLU A 56 27.81 -10.29 -9.22
CA GLU A 56 27.50 -9.78 -7.89
C GLU A 56 28.41 -8.60 -7.55
N SER A 57 27.92 -7.63 -6.79
CA SER A 57 28.68 -6.43 -6.44
C SER A 57 28.28 -5.93 -5.07
N PHE A 58 29.28 -5.66 -4.22
CA PHE A 58 29.06 -5.01 -2.92
C PHE A 58 29.23 -3.49 -3.09
N LEU A 59 28.22 -2.73 -2.67
CA LEU A 59 28.09 -1.30 -2.93
C LEU A 59 27.95 -0.54 -1.61
N LEU A 60 28.65 0.59 -1.50
CA LEU A 60 28.51 1.59 -0.43
C LEU A 60 28.59 1.02 1.00
N ASN A 61 29.31 -0.09 1.19
CA ASN A 61 29.47 -0.78 2.47
C ASN A 61 28.17 -1.23 3.18
N GLY A 62 27.08 -1.41 2.45
CA GLY A 62 25.84 -1.91 3.06
C GLY A 62 24.78 -2.42 2.09
N ALA A 63 25.12 -2.54 0.80
CA ALA A 63 24.22 -3.08 -0.21
C ALA A 63 24.91 -4.16 -1.07
N HIS A 64 24.19 -5.24 -1.34
CA HIS A 64 24.64 -6.32 -2.23
C HIS A 64 23.75 -6.37 -3.47
N GLU A 65 24.32 -6.21 -4.66
CA GLU A 65 23.59 -6.20 -5.94
C GLU A 65 23.87 -7.48 -6.72
N PHE A 66 22.81 -8.17 -7.10
CA PHE A 66 22.79 -9.26 -8.09
C PHE A 66 22.38 -8.68 -9.44
N LYS A 67 23.23 -8.79 -10.45
CA LYS A 67 22.88 -8.58 -11.86
C LYS A 67 22.63 -9.94 -12.49
N LEU A 68 21.46 -10.13 -13.09
CA LEU A 68 20.99 -11.39 -13.64
C LEU A 68 21.26 -11.47 -15.14
N ASN A 69 21.47 -12.66 -15.68
CA ASN A 69 21.52 -12.84 -17.13
C ASN A 69 20.13 -12.69 -17.75
N GLY A 70 20.02 -11.95 -18.85
CA GLY A 70 18.73 -11.62 -19.49
C GLY A 70 18.05 -10.42 -18.82
N TYR A 71 16.72 -10.32 -18.97
CA TYR A 71 15.96 -9.14 -18.55
C TYR A 71 14.68 -9.49 -17.76
N PRO A 72 14.78 -10.21 -16.63
CA PRO A 72 13.63 -10.77 -15.90
C PRO A 72 12.58 -9.74 -15.46
N PHE A 73 12.96 -8.45 -15.39
CA PHE A 73 12.12 -7.36 -14.90
C PHE A 73 11.74 -6.37 -16.01
N SER A 74 12.01 -6.68 -17.27
CA SER A 74 11.53 -5.89 -18.40
C SER A 74 10.04 -6.11 -18.67
N LEU A 75 9.38 -5.08 -19.22
CA LEU A 75 7.97 -5.12 -19.62
C LEU A 75 7.71 -6.15 -20.73
N ASN A 76 8.53 -6.13 -21.79
CA ASN A 76 8.33 -6.90 -23.00
C ASN A 76 9.21 -8.15 -23.00
N ILE A 77 8.91 -9.09 -22.12
CA ILE A 77 9.58 -10.40 -22.09
C ILE A 77 8.62 -11.53 -22.46
N SER A 78 9.21 -12.67 -22.83
CA SER A 78 8.47 -13.88 -23.17
C SER A 78 7.56 -14.33 -22.02
N SER A 79 6.48 -15.06 -22.35
CA SER A 79 5.59 -15.63 -21.33
C SER A 79 6.34 -16.57 -20.38
N SER A 80 7.29 -17.35 -20.89
CA SER A 80 8.14 -18.24 -20.07
C SER A 80 9.04 -17.46 -19.11
N ASP A 81 9.73 -16.40 -19.57
CA ASP A 81 10.52 -15.55 -18.68
C ASP A 81 9.63 -14.83 -17.65
N ALA A 82 8.38 -14.50 -18.02
CA ALA A 82 7.41 -13.92 -17.10
C ALA A 82 7.00 -14.87 -15.97
N VAL A 83 6.79 -16.14 -16.30
CA VAL A 83 6.56 -17.22 -15.33
C VAL A 83 7.76 -17.33 -14.40
N LEU A 84 8.97 -17.49 -14.95
CA LEU A 84 10.18 -17.67 -14.15
C LEU A 84 10.48 -16.48 -13.23
N SER A 85 10.28 -15.26 -13.70
CA SER A 85 10.47 -14.03 -12.91
C SER A 85 9.54 -14.00 -11.67
N ARG A 86 8.27 -14.38 -11.84
CA ARG A 86 7.31 -14.46 -10.73
C ARG A 86 7.54 -15.66 -9.83
N THR A 87 7.96 -16.81 -10.38
CA THR A 87 8.39 -17.98 -9.61
C THR A 87 9.56 -17.63 -8.71
N MET A 88 10.58 -16.94 -9.24
CA MET A 88 11.73 -16.46 -8.48
C MET A 88 11.29 -15.52 -7.35
N ALA A 89 10.44 -14.54 -7.63
CA ALA A 89 9.93 -13.62 -6.61
C ALA A 89 9.16 -14.35 -5.48
N GLY A 90 8.29 -15.28 -5.83
CA GLY A 90 7.56 -16.10 -4.85
C GLY A 90 8.49 -16.97 -4.00
N ALA A 91 9.49 -17.61 -4.63
CA ALA A 91 10.47 -18.44 -3.94
C ALA A 91 11.36 -17.61 -2.99
N LEU A 92 11.77 -16.41 -3.40
CA LEU A 92 12.52 -15.47 -2.58
C LEU A 92 11.76 -15.10 -1.31
N LEU A 93 10.51 -14.64 -1.47
CA LEU A 93 9.67 -14.27 -0.34
C LEU A 93 9.42 -15.47 0.59
N HIS A 94 9.15 -16.64 0.04
CA HIS A 94 8.90 -17.85 0.83
C HIS A 94 10.14 -18.27 1.64
N ARG A 95 11.33 -18.31 1.04
CA ARG A 95 12.57 -18.70 1.73
C ARG A 95 13.00 -17.69 2.79
N LEU A 96 12.88 -16.39 2.50
CA LEU A 96 13.13 -15.33 3.47
C LEU A 96 12.15 -15.41 4.65
N TYR A 97 10.86 -15.65 4.37
CA TYR A 97 9.87 -15.81 5.42
C TYR A 97 10.16 -17.01 6.31
N ARG A 98 10.57 -18.15 5.72
CA ARG A 98 11.06 -19.33 6.46
C ARG A 98 12.30 -19.06 7.31
N ASP A 99 13.12 -18.09 6.91
CA ASP A 99 14.26 -17.61 7.70
C ASP A 99 13.85 -16.58 8.78
N GLY A 100 12.57 -16.23 8.89
CA GLY A 100 12.05 -15.27 9.86
C GLY A 100 12.02 -13.83 9.35
N TRP A 101 12.21 -13.59 8.06
CA TRP A 101 12.04 -12.27 7.47
C TRP A 101 10.62 -12.10 6.92
N LYS A 102 9.79 -11.40 7.69
CA LYS A 102 8.42 -11.09 7.27
C LYS A 102 8.39 -9.81 6.45
N LEU A 103 7.73 -9.88 5.30
CA LEU A 103 7.45 -8.72 4.46
C LEU A 103 6.48 -7.80 5.22
N LEU A 104 6.88 -6.54 5.44
CA LEU A 104 6.00 -5.53 6.01
C LEU A 104 5.20 -4.83 4.91
N VAL A 105 5.86 -4.45 3.82
CA VAL A 105 5.25 -3.75 2.71
C VAL A 105 6.09 -3.92 1.43
N SER A 106 5.43 -3.82 0.29
CA SER A 106 6.05 -3.50 -1.00
C SER A 106 5.73 -2.04 -1.34
N SER A 107 6.71 -1.28 -1.79
CA SER A 107 6.53 0.15 -2.05
C SER A 107 7.33 0.60 -3.26
N ASP A 108 6.72 1.41 -4.12
CA ASP A 108 7.35 1.92 -5.32
C ASP A 108 8.02 3.26 -4.99
N LEU A 109 9.28 3.21 -4.53
CA LEU A 109 10.02 4.34 -3.95
C LEU A 109 10.88 5.12 -4.96
N THR A 110 10.74 4.89 -6.27
CA THR A 110 11.45 5.64 -7.30
C THR A 110 10.57 5.96 -8.48
N ARG A 111 10.95 7.02 -9.19
CA ARG A 111 10.29 7.48 -10.40
C ARG A 111 10.58 6.59 -11.59
N THR A 112 11.77 5.98 -11.71
CA THR A 112 12.19 5.40 -13.01
C THR A 112 12.72 3.97 -13.01
N THR A 113 13.76 3.63 -12.23
CA THR A 113 14.54 2.39 -12.47
C THR A 113 14.22 1.21 -11.58
N GLU A 114 13.67 1.41 -10.38
CA GLU A 114 13.16 0.32 -9.54
C GLU A 114 11.68 0.11 -9.79
N LEU A 115 11.29 -1.15 -9.86
CA LEU A 115 9.90 -1.53 -9.94
C LEU A 115 9.25 -1.54 -8.56
N THR A 116 10.00 -1.95 -7.53
CA THR A 116 9.48 -2.02 -6.17
C THR A 116 10.59 -2.19 -5.14
N THR A 117 10.31 -1.81 -3.89
CA THR A 117 11.13 -2.05 -2.70
C THR A 117 10.33 -2.87 -1.68
N TRP A 118 10.82 -4.06 -1.35
CA TRP A 118 10.30 -4.88 -0.26
C TRP A 118 11.01 -4.51 1.04
N ILE A 119 10.25 -4.10 2.06
CA ILE A 119 10.77 -3.82 3.40
C ILE A 119 10.42 -5.00 4.30
N PHE A 120 11.42 -5.58 4.95
CA PHE A 120 11.27 -6.74 5.83
C PHE A 120 11.58 -6.39 7.28
N LYS A 121 10.95 -7.15 8.19
CA LYS A 121 11.28 -7.19 9.61
C LYS A 121 11.60 -8.62 10.03
N LYS A 122 12.62 -8.80 10.86
CA LYS A 122 12.90 -10.08 11.51
C LYS A 122 11.80 -10.37 12.54
N VAL A 123 11.25 -11.57 12.52
CA VAL A 123 10.21 -12.04 13.44
C VAL A 123 10.51 -13.47 13.87
N SER A 124 10.04 -13.85 15.06
CA SER A 124 10.12 -15.23 15.54
C SER A 124 9.27 -16.15 14.66
N VAL A 125 9.82 -17.32 14.35
CA VAL A 125 9.22 -18.31 13.46
C VAL A 125 8.72 -19.48 14.30
N THR A 126 7.42 -19.60 14.52
CA THR A 126 6.85 -20.73 15.28
C THR A 126 5.86 -21.58 14.51
N LEU A 127 5.25 -21.09 13.42
CA LEU A 127 4.21 -21.82 12.68
C LEU A 127 4.20 -21.46 11.17
N LEU A 128 5.29 -21.78 10.45
CA LEU A 128 5.32 -21.53 9.01
C LEU A 128 4.91 -22.74 8.20
N SER A 129 4.01 -22.52 7.25
CA SER A 129 3.68 -23.52 6.25
C SER A 129 4.92 -23.88 5.42
N SER A 130 5.11 -25.17 5.20
CA SER A 130 6.11 -25.69 4.27
C SER A 130 5.69 -25.51 2.81
N GLN A 131 4.42 -25.17 2.55
CA GLN A 131 3.93 -24.97 1.19
C GLN A 131 4.48 -23.67 0.61
N PRO A 132 4.91 -23.67 -0.67
CA PRO A 132 5.34 -22.47 -1.35
C PRO A 132 4.20 -21.46 -1.44
N PHE A 133 4.53 -20.18 -1.58
CA PHE A 133 3.51 -19.18 -1.86
C PHE A 133 2.84 -19.43 -3.20
N MET A 134 1.52 -19.32 -3.21
CA MET A 134 0.75 -19.22 -4.43
C MET A 134 0.88 -17.79 -4.94
N VAL A 135 1.17 -17.66 -6.24
CA VAL A 135 1.43 -16.35 -6.87
C VAL A 135 0.35 -16.09 -7.90
N VAL A 136 -0.35 -14.97 -7.79
CA VAL A 136 -1.36 -14.52 -8.76
C VAL A 136 -0.87 -13.24 -9.41
N GLY A 137 -0.47 -13.31 -10.67
CA GLY A 137 0.02 -12.18 -11.46
C GLY A 137 -1.03 -11.64 -12.42
N LEU A 138 -1.29 -10.33 -12.35
CA LEU A 138 -2.09 -9.62 -13.35
C LEU A 138 -1.24 -9.42 -14.62
N SER A 139 -1.52 -10.21 -15.66
CA SER A 139 -0.69 -10.35 -16.85
C SER A 139 -1.41 -9.84 -18.09
N SER A 140 -0.67 -9.19 -18.99
CA SER A 140 -1.25 -8.47 -20.13
C SER A 140 -2.37 -7.52 -19.67
N THR A 141 -3.35 -7.21 -20.50
CA THR A 141 -4.53 -6.42 -20.11
C THR A 141 -5.67 -7.26 -19.52
N ASP A 142 -5.60 -8.60 -19.62
CA ASP A 142 -6.77 -9.46 -19.49
C ASP A 142 -6.55 -10.84 -18.85
N THR A 143 -5.33 -11.16 -18.38
CA THR A 143 -5.02 -12.53 -17.97
C THR A 143 -4.62 -12.61 -16.49
N LEU A 144 -5.18 -13.54 -15.74
CA LEU A 144 -4.62 -14.00 -14.46
C LEU A 144 -3.63 -15.13 -14.75
N MET A 145 -2.39 -14.96 -14.28
CA MET A 145 -1.37 -16.02 -14.27
C MET A 145 -1.25 -16.52 -12.83
N VAL A 146 -1.50 -17.79 -12.58
CA VAL A 146 -1.47 -18.39 -11.25
C VAL A 146 -0.39 -19.47 -11.19
N LEU A 147 0.52 -19.33 -10.23
CA LEU A 147 1.64 -20.24 -9.95
C LEU A 147 1.44 -20.90 -8.59
N ASN A 148 1.87 -22.17 -8.49
CA ASN A 148 1.80 -22.96 -7.26
C ASN A 148 0.39 -23.08 -6.67
N ALA A 149 -0.66 -22.95 -7.47
CA ALA A 149 -2.01 -23.25 -7.02
C ALA A 149 -2.20 -24.77 -6.91
N PRO A 150 -2.66 -25.28 -5.76
CA PRO A 150 -3.15 -26.64 -5.66
C PRO A 150 -4.28 -26.92 -6.66
N ALA A 151 -4.33 -28.16 -7.18
CA ALA A 151 -5.27 -28.55 -8.24
C ALA A 151 -6.75 -28.42 -7.81
N ASP A 152 -7.05 -28.63 -6.53
CA ASP A 152 -8.38 -28.46 -5.94
C ASP A 152 -8.86 -27.00 -5.93
N LEU A 153 -7.96 -26.02 -6.09
CA LEU A 153 -8.34 -24.62 -6.21
C LEU A 153 -8.74 -24.22 -7.63
N HIS A 154 -8.49 -25.04 -8.65
CA HIS A 154 -8.81 -24.68 -10.04
C HIS A 154 -10.30 -24.37 -10.22
N GLN A 155 -11.18 -25.18 -9.63
CA GLN A 155 -12.62 -24.91 -9.68
C GLN A 155 -12.98 -23.62 -8.92
N THR A 156 -12.29 -23.36 -7.80
CA THR A 156 -12.47 -22.13 -7.02
C THR A 156 -12.17 -20.88 -7.85
N PHE A 157 -11.10 -20.89 -8.64
CA PHE A 157 -10.79 -19.78 -9.55
C PHE A 157 -11.87 -19.59 -10.62
N LYS A 158 -12.44 -20.68 -11.13
CA LYS A 158 -13.51 -20.62 -12.13
C LYS A 158 -14.78 -20.01 -11.53
N ASP A 159 -15.23 -20.54 -10.39
CA ASP A 159 -16.42 -20.06 -9.66
C ASP A 159 -16.28 -18.59 -9.28
N MET A 160 -15.09 -18.20 -8.80
CA MET A 160 -14.76 -16.82 -8.43
C MET A 160 -14.91 -15.87 -9.61
N VAL A 161 -14.40 -16.22 -10.79
CA VAL A 161 -14.52 -15.40 -12.00
C VAL A 161 -15.98 -15.32 -12.46
N GLU A 162 -16.69 -16.45 -12.49
CA GLU A 162 -18.11 -16.49 -12.89
C GLU A 162 -19.00 -15.63 -11.98
N LYS A 163 -18.68 -15.58 -10.67
CA LYS A 163 -19.39 -14.77 -9.68
C LYS A 163 -19.13 -13.26 -9.79
N SER A 164 -17.93 -12.86 -10.21
CA SER A 164 -17.45 -11.48 -10.00
C SER A 164 -17.06 -10.73 -11.28
N TRP A 165 -16.94 -11.42 -12.41
CA TRP A 165 -16.58 -10.85 -13.69
C TRP A 165 -17.66 -11.14 -14.75
N PRO A 166 -18.59 -10.20 -15.02
CA PRO A 166 -19.78 -10.45 -15.83
C PRO A 166 -19.49 -10.78 -17.29
N PHE A 167 -18.30 -10.41 -17.79
CA PHE A 167 -17.89 -10.71 -19.16
C PHE A 167 -17.42 -12.17 -19.33
N GLY A 168 -17.10 -12.85 -18.23
CA GLY A 168 -16.70 -14.26 -18.21
C GLY A 168 -15.29 -14.54 -18.74
N ILE A 169 -14.98 -15.83 -18.83
CA ILE A 169 -13.67 -16.35 -19.25
C ILE A 169 -13.62 -16.42 -20.78
N GLN A 170 -12.55 -15.91 -21.39
CA GLN A 170 -12.26 -16.07 -22.81
C GLN A 170 -11.51 -17.37 -23.09
N ARG A 171 -10.49 -17.68 -22.28
CA ARG A 171 -9.67 -18.88 -22.41
C ARG A 171 -9.17 -19.34 -21.05
N TRP A 172 -9.18 -20.65 -20.86
CA TRP A 172 -8.64 -21.32 -19.68
C TRP A 172 -7.59 -22.32 -20.14
N SER A 173 -6.36 -22.22 -19.62
CA SER A 173 -5.32 -23.22 -19.90
C SER A 173 -4.47 -23.50 -18.67
N TYR A 174 -4.06 -24.76 -18.52
CA TYR A 174 -3.14 -25.20 -17.49
C TYR A 174 -2.00 -25.95 -18.15
N GLU A 175 -0.82 -25.33 -18.18
CA GLU A 175 0.34 -25.81 -18.93
C GLU A 175 1.59 -25.59 -18.07
N ASN A 176 2.50 -26.57 -18.04
CA ASN A 176 3.75 -26.48 -17.28
C ASN A 176 3.55 -26.05 -15.81
N PHE A 177 2.52 -26.58 -15.16
CA PHE A 177 2.13 -26.25 -13.79
C PHE A 177 1.72 -24.78 -13.55
N VAL A 178 1.36 -24.05 -14.62
CA VAL A 178 0.86 -22.68 -14.55
C VAL A 178 -0.57 -22.62 -15.06
N LEU A 179 -1.45 -22.03 -14.26
CA LEU A 179 -2.83 -21.76 -14.66
C LEU A 179 -2.94 -20.36 -15.27
N PHE A 180 -3.44 -20.29 -16.50
CA PHE A 180 -3.73 -19.05 -17.22
C PHE A 180 -5.24 -18.90 -17.41
N ILE A 181 -5.79 -17.81 -16.87
CA ILE A 181 -7.20 -17.46 -16.99
C ILE A 181 -7.28 -16.16 -17.78
N LYS A 182 -7.54 -16.26 -19.07
CA LYS A 182 -7.76 -15.11 -19.94
C LYS A 182 -9.24 -14.70 -19.84
N LEU A 183 -9.49 -13.49 -19.42
CA LEU A 183 -10.83 -12.92 -19.22
C LEU A 183 -11.28 -12.21 -20.51
N LYS A 184 -12.60 -12.17 -20.76
CA LYS A 184 -13.13 -11.28 -21.81
C LYS A 184 -13.05 -9.84 -21.31
N GLY A 185 -12.71 -8.90 -22.20
CA GLY A 185 -12.50 -7.49 -21.84
C GLY A 185 -11.06 -7.18 -21.44
N THR A 186 -10.84 -6.10 -20.71
CA THR A 186 -9.51 -5.59 -20.34
C THR A 186 -9.44 -5.20 -18.86
N PRO A 187 -9.68 -6.13 -17.91
CA PRO A 187 -9.76 -5.85 -16.48
C PRO A 187 -8.55 -5.11 -15.90
N TRP A 188 -7.36 -5.27 -16.49
CA TRP A 188 -6.12 -4.65 -16.03
C TRP A 188 -5.70 -3.42 -16.85
N HIS A 189 -6.53 -3.01 -17.80
CA HIS A 189 -6.52 -1.68 -18.43
C HIS A 189 -7.98 -1.21 -18.60
N PRO A 190 -8.76 -1.17 -17.50
CA PRO A 190 -10.21 -1.18 -17.58
C PRO A 190 -10.79 0.16 -18.00
N ASP A 191 -11.88 0.13 -18.76
CA ASP A 191 -12.75 1.27 -19.08
C ASP A 191 -14.17 1.05 -18.58
N GLY A 192 -14.91 2.14 -18.39
CA GLY A 192 -16.31 2.07 -17.97
C GLY A 192 -16.49 1.24 -16.70
N GLU A 193 -17.46 0.32 -16.72
CA GLU A 193 -17.79 -0.52 -15.57
C GLU A 193 -16.73 -1.58 -15.25
N GLU A 194 -15.85 -1.95 -16.19
CA GLU A 194 -14.73 -2.89 -15.91
C GLU A 194 -13.85 -2.38 -14.76
N THR A 195 -13.80 -1.06 -14.57
CA THR A 195 -13.05 -0.43 -13.48
C THR A 195 -13.59 -0.81 -12.09
N VAL A 196 -14.87 -1.17 -12.00
CA VAL A 196 -15.51 -1.66 -10.77
C VAL A 196 -15.35 -3.17 -10.66
N TYR A 197 -15.74 -3.91 -11.70
CA TYR A 197 -15.72 -5.38 -11.68
C TYR A 197 -14.32 -5.97 -11.50
N SER A 198 -13.26 -5.31 -12.00
CA SER A 198 -11.87 -5.75 -11.79
C SER A 198 -11.49 -5.75 -10.31
N ARG A 199 -12.03 -4.80 -9.52
CA ARG A 199 -11.79 -4.72 -8.07
C ARG A 199 -12.68 -5.68 -7.30
N VAL A 200 -13.93 -5.87 -7.72
CA VAL A 200 -14.81 -6.92 -7.17
C VAL A 200 -14.20 -8.31 -7.38
N LEU A 201 -13.61 -8.56 -8.56
CA LEU A 201 -12.88 -9.79 -8.87
C LEU A 201 -11.72 -10.02 -7.91
N LEU A 202 -10.90 -9.01 -7.62
CA LEU A 202 -9.79 -9.12 -6.67
C LEU A 202 -10.26 -9.28 -5.20
N GLN A 203 -11.33 -8.60 -4.79
CA GLN A 203 -11.95 -8.81 -3.47
C GLN A 203 -12.46 -10.25 -3.32
N THR A 204 -13.11 -10.77 -4.36
CA THR A 204 -13.67 -12.13 -4.38
C THR A 204 -12.54 -13.16 -4.35
N LEU A 205 -11.46 -12.95 -5.12
CA LEU A 205 -10.25 -13.77 -5.07
C LEU A 205 -9.69 -13.87 -3.66
N ILE A 206 -9.50 -12.74 -2.96
CA ILE A 206 -8.95 -12.72 -1.60
C ILE A 206 -9.88 -13.44 -0.61
N THR A 207 -11.19 -13.24 -0.76
CA THR A 207 -12.22 -13.83 0.10
C THR A 207 -12.30 -15.34 -0.05
N ASP A 208 -12.40 -15.83 -1.30
CA ASP A 208 -12.63 -17.25 -1.58
C ASP A 208 -11.38 -18.10 -1.32
N LEU A 209 -10.18 -17.51 -1.49
CA LEU A 209 -8.91 -18.14 -1.08
C LEU A 209 -8.78 -18.22 0.44
N HIS A 210 -9.21 -17.20 1.18
CA HIS A 210 -9.14 -17.22 2.65
C HIS A 210 -9.93 -18.38 3.26
N VAL A 211 -11.14 -18.65 2.74
CA VAL A 211 -11.99 -19.78 3.18
C VAL A 211 -11.27 -21.14 3.02
N ARG A 212 -10.28 -21.19 2.13
CA ARG A 212 -9.45 -22.37 1.82
C ARG A 212 -8.05 -22.27 2.42
N GLN A 213 -7.90 -21.50 3.50
CA GLN A 213 -6.65 -21.36 4.24
C GLN A 213 -5.54 -20.66 3.45
N TRP A 214 -5.85 -19.95 2.36
CA TRP A 214 -4.88 -19.16 1.61
C TRP A 214 -5.09 -17.67 1.90
N ARG A 215 -4.17 -17.10 2.67
CA ARG A 215 -4.21 -15.70 3.10
C ARG A 215 -3.34 -14.84 2.22
N LEU A 216 -3.79 -13.64 1.86
CA LEU A 216 -2.95 -12.65 1.22
C LEU A 216 -1.78 -12.27 2.15
N TYR A 217 -0.56 -12.63 1.73
CA TYR A 217 0.69 -12.33 2.44
C TYR A 217 1.19 -10.92 2.07
N GLY A 218 1.09 -10.57 0.80
CA GLY A 218 1.48 -9.25 0.29
C GLY A 218 1.26 -9.16 -1.22
N ASN A 219 1.54 -7.99 -1.78
CA ASN A 219 1.53 -7.77 -3.22
C ASN A 219 2.73 -6.91 -3.61
N SER A 220 3.07 -6.89 -4.90
CA SER A 220 4.23 -6.13 -5.37
C SER A 220 4.22 -5.87 -6.87
N ASN A 221 4.76 -4.73 -7.29
CA ASN A 221 4.98 -4.41 -8.70
C ASN A 221 6.27 -5.09 -9.22
N LEU A 222 6.11 -6.23 -9.88
CA LEU A 222 7.23 -6.97 -10.49
C LEU A 222 7.46 -6.63 -11.97
N LYS A 223 6.51 -5.96 -12.62
CA LYS A 223 6.48 -5.78 -14.08
C LYS A 223 5.76 -4.49 -14.50
N SER A 224 6.15 -3.37 -13.91
CA SER A 224 5.75 -1.99 -14.25
C SER A 224 4.30 -1.84 -14.73
N GLY A 225 3.34 -1.98 -13.81
CA GLY A 225 1.99 -1.47 -14.08
C GLY A 225 0.85 -2.16 -13.36
N THR A 226 1.07 -3.32 -12.75
CA THR A 226 0.08 -3.95 -11.86
C THR A 226 0.77 -4.81 -10.83
N ASN A 227 0.15 -4.98 -9.67
CA ASN A 227 0.70 -5.86 -8.65
C ASN A 227 0.61 -7.35 -9.05
N THR A 228 1.56 -8.12 -8.53
CA THR A 228 1.52 -9.57 -8.37
C THR A 228 1.23 -9.85 -6.90
N PHE A 229 0.28 -10.74 -6.63
CA PHE A 229 -0.17 -11.10 -5.29
C PHE A 229 0.49 -12.41 -4.83
N PHE A 230 0.86 -12.46 -3.56
CA PHE A 230 1.43 -13.64 -2.92
C PHE A 230 0.50 -14.10 -1.81
N PHE A 231 0.11 -15.37 -1.85
CA PHE A 231 -0.74 -15.98 -0.84
C PHE A 231 0.04 -17.03 -0.07
N GLU A 232 0.00 -16.92 1.26
CA GLU A 232 0.54 -17.92 2.18
C GLU A 232 -0.57 -18.91 2.56
N HIS A 233 -0.22 -20.19 2.62
CA HIS A 233 -1.09 -21.18 3.23
C HIS A 233 -1.00 -21.05 4.75
N ASP A 234 -2.10 -20.75 5.40
CA ASP A 234 -2.23 -20.53 6.84
C ASP A 234 -3.18 -21.58 7.45
N PRO A 235 -2.66 -22.71 7.95
CA PRO A 235 -3.48 -23.77 8.52
C PRO A 235 -4.18 -23.37 9.83
N SER A 236 -3.84 -22.21 10.42
CA SER A 236 -4.52 -21.71 11.62
C SER A 236 -5.91 -21.15 11.32
N ILE A 237 -6.19 -20.81 10.06
CA ILE A 237 -7.53 -20.47 9.60
C ILE A 237 -8.35 -21.76 9.61
N ALA A 238 -9.46 -21.79 10.36
CA ALA A 238 -10.32 -22.96 10.37
C ALA A 238 -10.89 -23.18 8.96
N SER A 239 -10.84 -24.41 8.45
CA SER A 239 -11.37 -24.72 7.12
C SER A 239 -12.85 -24.35 7.03
N GLY A 240 -13.23 -23.61 5.98
CA GLY A 240 -14.59 -23.12 5.83
C GLY A 240 -14.93 -21.87 6.67
N GLN A 241 -14.00 -21.35 7.47
CA GLN A 241 -14.22 -20.11 8.22
C GLN A 241 -14.47 -18.96 7.23
N PRO A 242 -15.60 -18.23 7.37
CA PRO A 242 -15.89 -17.11 6.49
C PRO A 242 -14.82 -16.03 6.68
N CYS A 243 -14.35 -15.49 5.56
CA CYS A 243 -13.46 -14.35 5.61
C CYS A 243 -14.21 -13.15 6.22
N PRO A 244 -13.60 -12.38 7.13
CA PRO A 244 -14.21 -11.14 7.58
C PRO A 244 -14.54 -10.25 6.37
N PRO A 245 -15.69 -9.55 6.37
CA PRO A 245 -16.10 -8.69 5.27
C PRO A 245 -15.01 -7.70 4.85
N HIS A 246 -14.97 -7.42 3.55
CA HIS A 246 -14.05 -6.47 2.94
C HIS A 246 -14.81 -5.41 2.15
N PHE A 247 -14.22 -4.22 2.04
CA PHE A 247 -14.59 -3.24 1.04
C PHE A 247 -13.35 -2.54 0.49
N THR A 248 -13.51 -1.81 -0.61
CA THR A 248 -12.43 -1.03 -1.21
C THR A 248 -12.83 0.43 -1.35
N ILE A 249 -11.89 1.32 -1.02
CA ILE A 249 -11.89 2.71 -1.42
C ILE A 249 -10.84 2.86 -2.53
N SER A 250 -11.24 3.14 -3.76
CA SER A 250 -10.32 3.36 -4.88
C SER A 250 -10.23 4.82 -5.28
N LEU A 251 -9.00 5.23 -5.61
CA LEU A 251 -8.67 6.55 -6.11
C LEU A 251 -8.63 6.47 -7.65
N ASN A 252 -9.63 7.05 -8.32
CA ASN A 252 -9.84 6.86 -9.75
C ASN A 252 -9.79 8.17 -10.52
N LYS A 253 -9.33 8.09 -11.77
CA LYS A 253 -9.16 9.26 -12.65
C LYS A 253 -8.29 10.32 -11.95
N TYR A 254 -8.66 11.58 -12.07
CA TYR A 254 -7.93 12.68 -11.43
C TYR A 254 -8.57 13.14 -10.12
N ASP A 255 -9.84 12.78 -9.89
CA ASP A 255 -10.68 13.46 -8.91
C ASP A 255 -11.75 12.59 -8.25
N THR A 256 -11.81 11.29 -8.51
CA THR A 256 -12.93 10.45 -8.06
C THR A 256 -12.51 9.53 -6.92
N VAL A 257 -13.24 9.53 -5.80
CA VAL A 257 -13.19 8.46 -4.77
C VAL A 257 -14.32 7.50 -5.05
N ARG A 258 -14.04 6.20 -5.11
CA ARG A 258 -15.04 5.18 -5.35
C ARG A 258 -15.07 4.16 -4.22
N LEU A 259 -16.27 3.82 -3.78
CA LEU A 259 -16.54 2.85 -2.74
C LEU A 259 -17.14 1.59 -3.35
N ILE A 260 -16.49 0.45 -3.16
CA ILE A 260 -16.89 -0.84 -3.74
C ILE A 260 -17.07 -1.84 -2.60
N GLY A 261 -18.28 -2.38 -2.46
CA GLY A 261 -18.63 -3.33 -1.39
C GLY A 261 -18.72 -2.69 0.00
N ILE A 262 -18.75 -1.36 0.10
CA ILE A 262 -18.86 -0.68 1.40
C ILE A 262 -20.26 -0.91 2.00
N PRO A 263 -20.38 -1.11 3.32
CA PRO A 263 -21.67 -1.04 4.00
C PRO A 263 -22.32 0.33 3.82
N ASP A 264 -23.62 0.37 3.51
CA ASP A 264 -24.35 1.62 3.26
C ASP A 264 -24.25 2.62 4.42
N SER A 265 -24.17 2.12 5.65
CA SER A 265 -24.01 2.92 6.88
C SER A 265 -22.70 3.71 6.95
N LEU A 266 -21.68 3.36 6.17
CA LEU A 266 -20.37 4.02 6.15
C LEU A 266 -20.21 5.03 5.00
N THR A 267 -21.12 5.03 4.03
CA THR A 267 -21.05 5.98 2.90
C THR A 267 -21.14 7.44 3.39
N SER A 268 -21.99 7.72 4.39
CA SER A 268 -22.07 9.04 5.03
C SER A 268 -20.79 9.39 5.79
N ALA A 269 -20.20 8.45 6.52
CA ALA A 269 -18.94 8.68 7.21
C ALA A 269 -17.80 9.06 6.24
N VAL A 270 -17.72 8.41 5.09
CA VAL A 270 -16.76 8.78 4.02
C VAL A 270 -17.07 10.19 3.48
N ARG A 271 -18.35 10.51 3.23
CA ARG A 271 -18.77 11.85 2.80
C ARG A 271 -18.31 12.93 3.77
N ASP A 272 -18.55 12.73 5.06
CA ASP A 272 -18.23 13.70 6.11
C ASP A 272 -16.72 13.93 6.22
N VAL A 273 -15.93 12.86 6.11
CA VAL A 273 -14.46 12.95 6.07
C VAL A 273 -13.99 13.77 4.86
N ILE A 274 -14.56 13.52 3.68
CA ILE A 274 -14.21 14.27 2.47
C ILE A 274 -14.58 15.75 2.63
N GLN A 275 -15.81 16.07 3.07
CA GLN A 275 -16.25 17.46 3.23
C GLN A 275 -15.40 18.23 4.26
N THR A 276 -14.96 17.55 5.31
CA THR A 276 -14.14 18.15 6.37
C THR A 276 -12.68 18.35 5.94
N ASN A 277 -12.10 17.39 5.20
CA ASN A 277 -10.65 17.33 4.98
C ASN A 277 -10.22 17.63 3.54
N TRP A 278 -11.16 17.80 2.62
CA TRP A 278 -10.91 18.29 1.26
C TRP A 278 -11.50 19.69 1.10
N PRO A 279 -10.68 20.77 1.16
CA PRO A 279 -11.18 22.14 1.21
C PRO A 279 -12.06 22.55 0.02
N ARG A 280 -11.86 21.93 -1.15
CA ARG A 280 -12.68 22.22 -2.34
C ARG A 280 -14.02 21.48 -2.32
N GLY A 281 -14.18 20.49 -1.45
CA GLY A 281 -15.40 19.71 -1.26
C GLY A 281 -15.75 18.77 -2.41
N ILE A 282 -16.93 18.18 -2.29
CA ILE A 282 -17.51 17.25 -3.27
C ILE A 282 -18.17 18.06 -4.39
N GLN A 283 -17.89 17.68 -5.63
CA GLN A 283 -18.55 18.21 -6.83
C GLN A 283 -19.85 17.46 -7.10
N GLU A 284 -19.82 16.13 -7.02
CA GLU A 284 -20.94 15.26 -7.37
C GLU A 284 -20.86 13.96 -6.57
N GLU A 285 -22.03 13.40 -6.24
CA GLU A 285 -22.17 12.05 -5.72
C GLU A 285 -23.12 11.26 -6.62
N SER A 286 -22.74 10.04 -6.97
CA SER A 286 -23.58 9.20 -7.81
C SER A 286 -23.32 7.71 -7.60
N ARG A 287 -24.34 6.91 -7.88
CA ARG A 287 -24.19 5.47 -8.03
C ARG A 287 -23.62 5.16 -9.40
N TYR A 288 -22.71 4.20 -9.47
CA TYR A 288 -22.07 3.79 -10.72
C TYR A 288 -21.75 2.31 -10.67
N SER A 289 -22.44 1.51 -11.48
CA SER A 289 -22.38 0.05 -11.44
C SER A 289 -22.56 -0.46 -9.99
N LEU A 290 -21.69 -1.35 -9.51
CA LEU A 290 -21.67 -1.88 -8.14
C LEU A 290 -20.96 -0.97 -7.11
N SER A 291 -20.87 0.34 -7.37
CA SER A 291 -20.14 1.28 -6.52
C SER A 291 -20.90 2.58 -6.23
N TRP A 292 -20.49 3.25 -5.16
CA TRP A 292 -20.82 4.65 -4.90
C TRP A 292 -19.60 5.54 -5.20
N GLN A 293 -19.79 6.70 -5.80
CA GLN A 293 -18.69 7.59 -6.19
C GLN A 293 -18.89 9.01 -5.68
N PHE A 294 -17.77 9.60 -5.26
CA PHE A 294 -17.62 11.02 -4.97
C PHE A 294 -16.66 11.62 -5.99
N LYS A 295 -17.16 12.49 -6.85
CA LYS A 295 -16.30 13.35 -7.68
C LYS A 295 -15.92 14.56 -6.84
N LEU A 296 -14.63 14.79 -6.66
CA LEU A 296 -14.09 15.89 -5.86
C LEU A 296 -13.85 17.10 -6.75
N ARG A 297 -13.98 18.32 -6.21
CA ARG A 297 -13.57 19.52 -6.94
C ARG A 297 -12.05 19.59 -7.00
N GLY A 298 -11.47 19.81 -8.18
CA GLY A 298 -10.02 19.85 -8.40
C GLY A 298 -9.49 18.52 -8.95
N ASN A 299 -8.19 18.25 -8.79
CA ASN A 299 -7.55 17.03 -9.29
C ASN A 299 -6.65 16.40 -8.21
N PRO A 300 -7.22 15.98 -7.06
CA PRO A 300 -6.46 15.49 -5.91
C PRO A 300 -5.49 14.35 -6.25
N TRP A 301 -5.82 13.49 -7.21
CA TRP A 301 -5.03 12.31 -7.60
C TRP A 301 -3.97 12.61 -8.66
N TRP A 302 -4.00 13.83 -9.21
CA TRP A 302 -3.07 14.33 -10.23
C TRP A 302 -2.50 15.70 -9.84
N ALA A 303 -2.13 15.82 -8.57
CA ALA A 303 -1.72 17.08 -7.98
C ALA A 303 -0.19 17.17 -7.83
N SER A 304 0.26 18.39 -7.53
CA SER A 304 1.64 18.70 -7.15
C SER A 304 1.61 19.78 -6.06
N GLY A 305 2.69 19.91 -5.29
CA GLY A 305 2.78 20.95 -4.25
C GLY A 305 1.80 20.73 -3.10
N GLU A 306 1.21 21.81 -2.57
CA GLU A 306 0.33 21.75 -1.38
C GLU A 306 -0.95 20.93 -1.61
N GLU A 307 -1.54 20.98 -2.80
CA GLU A 307 -2.71 20.16 -3.12
C GLU A 307 -2.39 18.66 -2.98
N ALA A 308 -1.19 18.23 -3.36
CA ALA A 308 -0.73 16.85 -3.21
C ALA A 308 -0.47 16.45 -1.73
N VAL A 309 -0.17 17.42 -0.86
CA VAL A 309 -0.12 17.21 0.60
C VAL A 309 -1.54 17.01 1.13
N THR A 310 -2.49 17.85 0.73
CA THR A 310 -3.90 17.76 1.12
C THR A 310 -4.54 16.45 0.64
N SER A 311 -4.21 15.95 -0.55
CA SER A 311 -4.70 14.65 -1.04
C SER A 311 -4.25 13.48 -0.15
N ARG A 312 -2.98 13.47 0.27
CA ARG A 312 -2.44 12.46 1.19
C ARG A 312 -3.02 12.58 2.60
N TYR A 313 -3.28 13.82 3.03
CA TYR A 313 -3.99 14.11 4.27
C TYR A 313 -5.44 13.58 4.23
N LEU A 314 -6.15 13.74 3.11
CA LEU A 314 -7.49 13.15 2.94
C LEU A 314 -7.44 11.62 3.05
N VAL A 315 -6.46 10.96 2.41
CA VAL A 315 -6.32 9.50 2.49
C VAL A 315 -6.05 9.01 3.91
N LEU A 316 -5.14 9.65 4.66
CA LEU A 316 -4.93 9.25 6.07
C LEU A 316 -6.18 9.48 6.93
N LYS A 317 -6.98 10.50 6.67
CA LYS A 317 -8.25 10.74 7.40
C LYS A 317 -9.32 9.73 7.06
N LEU A 318 -9.37 9.26 5.81
CA LEU A 318 -10.21 8.12 5.44
C LEU A 318 -9.77 6.86 6.21
N ILE A 319 -8.47 6.59 6.30
CA ILE A 319 -7.96 5.44 7.07
C ILE A 319 -8.32 5.57 8.56
N GLU A 320 -8.08 6.72 9.20
CA GLU A 320 -8.44 6.97 10.61
C GLU A 320 -9.94 6.75 10.86
N ALA A 321 -10.79 7.33 10.01
CA ALA A 321 -12.24 7.19 10.15
C ALA A 321 -12.67 5.74 10.01
N MET A 322 -12.21 5.03 8.97
CA MET A 322 -12.57 3.62 8.79
C MET A 322 -12.13 2.77 9.98
N GLN A 323 -10.95 3.02 10.56
CA GLN A 323 -10.51 2.35 11.80
C GLN A 323 -11.45 2.63 12.98
N ALA A 324 -11.89 3.88 13.15
CA ALA A 324 -12.84 4.26 14.19
C ALA A 324 -14.19 3.54 14.04
N TYR A 325 -14.60 3.23 12.80
CA TYR A 325 -15.79 2.44 12.50
C TYR A 325 -15.57 0.91 12.52
N GLY A 326 -14.39 0.44 12.93
CA GLY A 326 -14.09 -0.99 12.99
C GLY A 326 -13.59 -1.59 11.69
N TRP A 327 -12.89 -0.83 10.86
CA TRP A 327 -12.33 -1.31 9.60
C TRP A 327 -10.85 -1.02 9.51
N SER A 328 -10.06 -2.07 9.44
CA SER A 328 -8.60 -1.97 9.34
C SER A 328 -8.18 -2.12 7.88
N ILE A 329 -7.26 -1.26 7.44
CA ILE A 329 -6.63 -1.41 6.14
C ILE A 329 -5.81 -2.71 6.10
N VAL A 330 -5.97 -3.47 5.02
CA VAL A 330 -5.23 -4.71 4.75
C VAL A 330 -4.01 -4.39 3.90
N THR A 331 -4.23 -3.68 2.79
CA THR A 331 -3.20 -3.29 1.83
C THR A 331 -3.78 -2.28 0.83
N SER A 332 -2.92 -1.57 0.11
CA SER A 332 -3.24 -0.97 -1.18
C SER A 332 -3.07 -2.00 -2.31
N ILE A 333 -3.74 -1.75 -3.44
CA ILE A 333 -3.66 -2.57 -4.65
C ILE A 333 -3.65 -1.65 -5.87
N ASP A 334 -2.64 -1.83 -6.72
CA ASP A 334 -2.55 -1.24 -8.06
C ASP A 334 -2.88 -2.32 -9.10
N SER A 335 -4.15 -2.34 -9.51
CA SER A 335 -4.68 -3.36 -10.41
C SER A 335 -4.80 -2.93 -11.87
N SER A 336 -4.44 -1.67 -12.19
CA SER A 336 -4.66 -1.06 -13.50
C SER A 336 -3.39 -0.49 -14.08
N ARG A 337 -3.19 -0.71 -15.39
CA ARG A 337 -2.07 -0.16 -16.17
C ARG A 337 -2.27 1.30 -16.58
N LYS A 338 -3.40 1.92 -16.21
CA LYS A 338 -3.67 3.33 -16.52
C LYS A 338 -3.06 4.24 -15.46
N LEU A 339 -2.29 5.23 -15.90
CA LEU A 339 -1.66 6.22 -15.01
C LEU A 339 -2.69 7.04 -14.22
N SER A 340 -3.88 7.21 -14.80
CA SER A 340 -5.02 7.89 -14.18
C SER A 340 -5.73 7.03 -13.13
N ASP A 341 -5.30 5.80 -12.90
CA ASP A 341 -5.85 4.95 -11.85
C ASP A 341 -4.79 4.81 -10.75
N LYS A 342 -5.14 5.27 -9.56
CA LYS A 342 -4.27 5.26 -8.39
C LYS A 342 -4.56 4.03 -7.54
N SER A 343 -3.93 3.94 -6.38
CA SER A 343 -4.12 2.80 -5.49
C SER A 343 -5.57 2.60 -5.04
N SER A 344 -5.94 1.33 -4.90
CA SER A 344 -7.19 0.88 -4.30
C SER A 344 -6.92 0.36 -2.89
N LEU A 345 -7.49 0.99 -1.87
CA LEU A 345 -7.29 0.66 -0.46
C LEU A 345 -8.30 -0.42 -0.06
N LEU A 346 -7.82 -1.62 0.27
CA LEU A 346 -8.63 -2.72 0.75
C LEU A 346 -8.75 -2.66 2.27
N PHE A 347 -9.98 -2.61 2.77
CA PHE A 347 -10.30 -2.63 4.19
C PHE A 347 -10.97 -3.95 4.55
N ARG A 348 -10.76 -4.38 5.80
CA ARG A 348 -11.38 -5.57 6.39
C ARG A 348 -12.02 -5.22 7.72
N GLN A 349 -13.16 -5.84 8.00
CA GLN A 349 -13.82 -5.69 9.28
C GLN A 349 -12.91 -6.11 10.44
N SER A 350 -12.93 -5.33 11.51
CA SER A 350 -12.05 -5.43 12.67
C SER A 350 -12.72 -4.76 13.88
N GLN A 351 -12.01 -4.70 15.01
CA GLN A 351 -12.50 -3.96 16.18
C GLN A 351 -12.36 -2.44 15.96
N PRO A 352 -13.39 -1.64 16.30
CA PRO A 352 -13.30 -0.19 16.32
C PRO A 352 -12.09 0.30 17.10
N ARG A 353 -11.32 1.22 16.51
CA ARG A 353 -10.13 1.80 17.12
C ARG A 353 -9.98 3.25 16.73
N GLN A 354 -9.93 4.13 17.72
CA GLN A 354 -9.48 5.50 17.53
C GLN A 354 -7.96 5.51 17.61
N SER A 355 -7.30 5.50 16.45
CA SER A 355 -5.86 5.61 16.37
C SER A 355 -5.46 6.67 15.35
N PRO A 356 -4.54 7.59 15.70
CA PRO A 356 -4.02 8.54 14.73
C PRO A 356 -3.23 7.83 13.63
N VAL A 357 -3.27 8.43 12.43
CA VAL A 357 -2.52 7.99 11.26
C VAL A 357 -1.71 9.16 10.73
N PHE A 358 -0.45 8.93 10.44
CA PHE A 358 0.37 9.88 9.67
C PHE A 358 0.97 9.19 8.46
N CYS A 359 1.49 9.95 7.51
CA CYS A 359 2.23 9.36 6.41
C CYS A 359 3.58 10.03 6.14
N ILE A 360 4.50 9.23 5.61
CA ILE A 360 5.73 9.68 4.99
C ILE A 360 5.47 9.69 3.49
N SER A 361 5.57 10.85 2.85
CA SER A 361 5.50 10.96 1.40
C SER A 361 6.84 11.29 0.79
N LEU A 362 7.11 10.70 -0.37
CA LEU A 362 8.33 10.89 -1.11
C LEU A 362 7.99 11.63 -2.41
N ASN A 363 8.57 12.81 -2.57
CA ASN A 363 8.15 13.79 -3.56
C ASN A 363 9.32 14.21 -4.43
N GLU A 364 9.02 14.50 -5.71
CA GLU A 364 10.01 14.87 -6.72
C GLU A 364 11.21 13.89 -6.73
N THR A 365 12.45 14.38 -6.79
CA THR A 365 13.63 13.49 -6.74
C THR A 365 14.24 13.37 -5.35
N ASP A 366 13.94 14.31 -4.45
CA ASP A 366 14.75 14.54 -3.25
C ASP A 366 13.99 15.06 -2.03
N LYS A 367 12.66 15.11 -2.06
CA LYS A 367 11.86 15.60 -0.94
C LYS A 367 11.22 14.46 -0.18
N LEU A 368 11.32 14.49 1.15
CA LEU A 368 10.57 13.65 2.06
C LEU A 368 9.69 14.54 2.92
N ARG A 369 8.41 14.20 3.07
CA ARG A 369 7.49 14.95 3.93
C ARG A 369 6.87 14.06 4.99
N LEU A 370 6.75 14.59 6.20
CA LEU A 370 5.95 14.03 7.28
C LEU A 370 4.62 14.78 7.32
N ILE A 371 3.53 14.08 7.01
CA ILE A 371 2.17 14.65 6.95
C ILE A 371 1.38 14.09 8.12
N ASN A 372 0.81 14.97 8.95
CA ASN A 372 0.06 14.63 10.18
C ASN A 372 0.88 13.88 11.25
N ALA A 373 2.22 13.98 11.23
CA ALA A 373 3.06 13.36 12.25
C ALA A 373 2.98 14.16 13.57
N PRO A 374 2.74 13.49 14.71
CA PRO A 374 2.87 14.13 16.02
C PRO A 374 4.27 14.73 16.22
N GLU A 375 4.37 15.79 17.03
CA GLU A 375 5.62 16.57 17.14
C GLU A 375 6.81 15.74 17.66
N ASP A 376 6.56 14.88 18.64
CA ASP A 376 7.56 13.96 19.19
C ASP A 376 8.05 12.96 18.13
N ILE A 377 7.12 12.43 17.32
CA ILE A 377 7.44 11.50 16.23
C ILE A 377 8.16 12.20 15.08
N ALA A 378 7.74 13.41 14.73
CA ALA A 378 8.41 14.23 13.73
C ALA A 378 9.87 14.51 14.16
N LYS A 379 10.10 14.75 15.45
CA LYS A 379 11.44 14.94 16.00
C LYS A 379 12.28 13.65 15.93
N LYS A 380 11.72 12.48 16.26
CA LYS A 380 12.42 11.18 16.12
C LYS A 380 12.79 10.89 14.67
N CYS A 381 11.88 11.13 13.73
CA CYS A 381 12.16 11.00 12.31
C CYS A 381 13.26 11.96 11.86
N GLN A 382 13.21 13.22 12.29
CA GLN A 382 14.27 14.20 11.99
C GLN A 382 15.64 13.73 12.47
N ASP A 383 15.74 13.26 13.71
CA ASP A 383 17.01 12.80 14.29
C ASP A 383 17.56 11.59 13.50
N VAL A 384 16.69 10.67 13.05
CA VAL A 384 17.07 9.57 12.16
C VAL A 384 17.54 10.07 10.79
N ILE A 385 16.85 11.02 10.17
CA ILE A 385 17.25 11.56 8.85
C ILE A 385 18.64 12.21 8.95
N HIS A 386 18.90 13.00 9.99
CA HIS A 386 20.22 13.60 10.22
C HIS A 386 21.32 12.56 10.44
N ALA A 387 21.03 11.48 11.17
CA ALA A 387 22.02 10.47 11.49
C ALA A 387 22.27 9.48 10.34
N GLN A 388 21.24 9.12 9.57
CA GLN A 388 21.27 7.97 8.66
C GLN A 388 21.34 8.35 7.18
N TYR A 389 21.02 9.60 6.81
CA TYR A 389 21.12 10.05 5.43
C TYR A 389 22.48 10.69 5.15
N ALA A 390 23.46 9.86 4.79
CA ALA A 390 24.87 10.26 4.70
C ALA A 390 25.18 11.33 3.63
N LEU A 391 24.30 11.55 2.66
CA LEU A 391 24.46 12.63 1.68
C LEU A 391 24.13 14.01 2.27
N GLY A 392 23.40 14.07 3.39
CA GLY A 392 23.04 15.29 4.08
C GLY A 392 21.70 15.91 3.66
N ILE A 393 21.27 16.91 4.42
CA ILE A 393 19.99 17.60 4.24
C ILE A 393 20.28 19.00 3.73
N GLN A 394 19.63 19.39 2.62
CA GLN A 394 19.75 20.74 2.07
C GLN A 394 18.88 21.74 2.83
N ARG A 395 17.65 21.36 3.19
CA ARG A 395 16.69 22.26 3.86
C ARG A 395 15.66 21.46 4.64
N VAL A 396 15.24 22.00 5.78
CA VAL A 396 14.05 21.57 6.51
C VAL A 396 13.09 22.75 6.65
N GLN A 397 11.82 22.56 6.32
CA GLN A 397 10.82 23.63 6.43
C GLN A 397 9.39 23.09 6.64
N ARG A 398 8.49 23.95 7.10
CA ARG A 398 7.05 23.69 6.96
C ARG A 398 6.64 23.87 5.49
N TYR A 399 5.80 22.97 5.00
CA TYR A 399 5.27 23.03 3.64
C TYR A 399 3.81 22.57 3.66
N GLY A 400 2.86 23.51 3.51
CA GLY A 400 1.47 23.27 3.88
C GLY A 400 1.36 22.68 5.30
N ASN A 401 0.53 21.65 5.46
CA ASN A 401 0.35 20.91 6.72
C ASN A 401 1.37 19.79 6.94
N SER A 402 2.61 19.96 6.46
CA SER A 402 3.67 18.96 6.55
C SER A 402 5.01 19.54 6.97
N LEU A 403 5.90 18.67 7.48
CA LEU A 403 7.32 18.98 7.66
C LEU A 403 8.09 18.37 6.48
N GLU A 404 8.73 19.22 5.67
CA GLU A 404 9.48 18.82 4.47
C GLU A 404 10.98 18.83 4.74
N PHE A 405 11.63 17.75 4.33
CA PHE A 405 13.08 17.59 4.24
C PHE A 405 13.46 17.57 2.75
N LYS A 406 14.21 18.57 2.30
CA LYS A 406 14.90 18.52 1.01
C LYS A 406 16.27 17.89 1.24
N LEU A 407 16.46 16.71 0.67
CA LEU A 407 17.66 15.90 0.82
C LEU A 407 18.70 16.30 -0.24
N LEU A 408 19.98 16.11 0.04
CA LEU A 408 21.03 16.21 -0.98
C LEU A 408 21.04 14.94 -1.84
N GLY A 409 21.27 15.08 -3.14
CA GLY A 409 21.17 13.96 -4.10
C GLY A 409 19.74 13.72 -4.59
N ASN A 410 19.49 12.57 -5.20
CA ASN A 410 18.21 12.21 -5.84
C ASN A 410 17.68 10.84 -5.40
N PRO A 411 17.44 10.61 -4.09
CA PRO A 411 17.09 9.30 -3.54
C PRO A 411 15.81 8.70 -4.14
N TRP A 412 14.91 9.53 -4.67
CA TRP A 412 13.61 9.10 -5.23
C TRP A 412 13.55 9.17 -6.76
N GLY A 413 14.53 9.77 -7.44
CA GLY A 413 14.54 9.82 -8.92
C GLY A 413 15.11 8.56 -9.58
N ASP A 414 16.11 8.00 -8.89
CA ASP A 414 17.03 6.91 -9.20
C ASP A 414 17.35 6.62 -10.69
N GLY A 415 18.40 7.27 -11.19
CA GLY A 415 19.00 7.12 -12.52
C GLY A 415 19.96 5.91 -12.67
N ILE A 416 20.97 6.04 -13.56
CA ILE A 416 21.74 4.90 -14.08
C ILE A 416 22.51 4.10 -13.00
N SER A 417 23.21 4.76 -12.07
CA SER A 417 23.95 4.06 -10.99
C SER A 417 23.01 3.53 -9.90
N GLY A 418 22.02 4.37 -9.56
CA GLY A 418 21.09 4.12 -8.49
C GLY A 418 21.68 4.20 -7.08
N HIS A 419 22.74 4.98 -6.89
CA HIS A 419 23.47 5.06 -5.61
C HIS A 419 22.74 5.90 -4.57
N ASP A 420 22.19 7.05 -4.97
CA ASP A 420 21.36 7.88 -4.09
C ASP A 420 20.11 7.11 -3.64
N GLY A 421 19.57 6.25 -4.51
CA GLY A 421 18.50 5.32 -4.17
C GLY A 421 18.86 4.40 -3.01
N ILE A 422 20.10 3.88 -2.94
CA ILE A 422 20.58 3.06 -1.82
C ILE A 422 20.47 3.83 -0.49
N HIS A 423 20.90 5.09 -0.47
CA HIS A 423 20.78 5.98 0.70
C HIS A 423 19.32 6.18 1.08
N GLY A 424 18.44 6.42 0.11
CA GLY A 424 17.00 6.54 0.34
C GLY A 424 16.37 5.30 0.97
N ARG A 425 16.69 4.10 0.48
CA ARG A 425 16.14 2.84 1.01
C ARG A 425 16.70 2.50 2.39
N SER A 426 17.99 2.76 2.60
CA SER A 426 18.61 2.67 3.93
C SER A 426 17.87 3.56 4.93
N LEU A 427 17.65 4.83 4.58
CA LEU A 427 16.90 5.79 5.40
C LEU A 427 15.49 5.27 5.71
N MET A 428 14.76 4.74 4.73
CA MET A 428 13.42 4.20 4.94
C MET A 428 13.42 3.01 5.92
N CYS A 429 14.40 2.11 5.86
CA CYS A 429 14.54 1.04 6.86
C CYS A 429 14.71 1.60 8.28
N HIS A 430 15.55 2.62 8.46
CA HIS A 430 15.76 3.24 9.76
C HIS A 430 14.53 4.01 10.27
N LEU A 431 13.80 4.68 9.37
CA LEU A 431 12.55 5.35 9.71
C LEU A 431 11.48 4.33 10.15
N VAL A 432 11.29 3.24 9.41
CA VAL A 432 10.33 2.19 9.80
C VAL A 432 10.75 1.54 11.13
N HIS A 433 12.04 1.35 11.37
CA HIS A 433 12.56 0.82 12.63
C HIS A 433 12.26 1.75 13.82
N VAL A 434 12.62 3.04 13.73
CA VAL A 434 12.39 3.98 14.84
C VAL A 434 10.91 4.14 15.14
N LEU A 435 10.07 4.16 14.11
CA LEU A 435 8.62 4.27 14.26
C LEU A 435 8.04 3.05 14.96
N ALA A 436 8.46 1.84 14.57
CA ALA A 436 8.01 0.62 15.23
C ALA A 436 8.40 0.57 16.72
N ASN A 437 9.59 1.05 17.09
CA ASN A 437 10.03 1.15 18.49
C ASN A 437 9.26 2.21 19.30
N HIS A 438 8.51 3.09 18.62
CA HIS A 438 7.64 4.09 19.22
C HIS A 438 6.16 3.79 18.99
N HIS A 439 5.80 2.50 18.81
CA HIS A 439 4.43 2.01 18.64
C HIS A 439 3.72 2.51 17.37
N TRP A 440 4.45 2.99 16.37
CA TRP A 440 3.90 3.32 15.05
C TRP A 440 4.10 2.17 14.09
N ARG A 441 3.00 1.53 13.72
CA ARG A 441 3.00 0.41 12.77
C ARG A 441 2.78 0.92 11.35
N LEU A 442 3.66 0.53 10.43
CA LEU A 442 3.45 0.67 9.00
C LEU A 442 2.24 -0.18 8.56
N VAL A 443 1.24 0.44 7.96
CA VAL A 443 0.00 -0.25 7.55
C VAL A 443 -0.13 -0.48 6.05
N THR A 444 0.37 0.44 5.22
CA THR A 444 0.39 0.28 3.77
C THR A 444 1.35 1.28 3.11
N SER A 445 1.75 0.96 1.87
CA SER A 445 2.27 1.90 0.87
C SER A 445 1.14 2.23 -0.10
N ALA A 446 1.05 3.41 -0.71
CA ALA A 446 0.06 3.67 -1.77
C ALA A 446 0.49 4.80 -2.72
N ASP A 447 0.19 4.62 -4.01
CA ASP A 447 0.18 5.69 -5.01
C ASP A 447 -1.10 6.51 -4.84
N VAL A 448 -0.94 7.70 -4.26
CA VAL A 448 -2.07 8.59 -3.92
C VAL A 448 -2.23 9.72 -4.92
N SER A 449 -1.13 10.41 -5.24
CA SER A 449 -1.19 11.63 -6.04
C SER A 449 0.17 11.93 -6.67
N ALA A 450 0.17 12.00 -7.99
CA ALA A 450 1.33 12.41 -8.77
C ALA A 450 0.88 12.93 -10.14
N LYS A 451 1.54 14.00 -10.60
CA LYS A 451 1.63 14.30 -12.03
C LYS A 451 2.67 13.39 -12.68
N TYR A 452 2.58 13.21 -13.99
CA TYR A 452 3.53 12.41 -14.75
C TYR A 452 4.33 13.26 -15.71
N VAL A 453 5.58 12.87 -15.92
CA VAL A 453 6.43 13.44 -16.96
C VAL A 453 6.39 12.50 -18.15
N HIS A 454 5.94 13.05 -19.27
CA HIS A 454 5.95 12.35 -20.54
C HIS A 454 7.37 12.22 -21.07
N ARG A 455 7.72 11.06 -21.64
CA ARG A 455 8.98 10.86 -22.33
C ARG A 455 8.75 10.36 -23.75
N ASP A 456 9.39 11.02 -24.70
CA ASP A 456 9.44 10.53 -26.08
C ASP A 456 10.17 9.17 -26.11
N LYS A 457 9.46 8.12 -26.54
CA LYS A 457 10.00 6.75 -26.72
C LYS A 457 10.48 6.06 -25.44
N ALA A 458 10.04 6.50 -24.27
CA ALA A 458 10.26 5.80 -22.99
C ALA A 458 8.98 5.83 -22.15
N PRO A 459 8.82 4.92 -21.17
CA PRO A 459 7.64 4.96 -20.29
C PRO A 459 7.56 6.29 -19.54
N ASP A 460 6.35 6.81 -19.38
CA ASP A 460 6.09 7.93 -18.49
C ASP A 460 6.49 7.55 -17.05
N TYR A 461 6.83 8.56 -16.25
CA TYR A 461 7.13 8.35 -14.85
C TYR A 461 6.43 9.36 -13.95
N PRO A 462 6.10 9.01 -12.71
CA PRO A 462 5.44 9.93 -11.80
C PRO A 462 6.45 10.95 -11.23
N ILE A 463 5.98 12.15 -10.87
CA ILE A 463 6.81 13.15 -10.18
C ILE A 463 6.97 12.79 -8.71
N ASP A 464 5.89 12.35 -8.07
CA ASP A 464 5.89 11.87 -6.70
C ASP A 464 5.74 10.36 -6.72
N VAL A 465 6.29 9.68 -5.72
CA VAL A 465 6.22 8.22 -5.63
C VAL A 465 5.30 7.83 -4.47
N ASP A 466 5.29 6.55 -4.11
CA ASP A 466 4.43 6.02 -3.06
C ASP A 466 4.55 6.78 -1.73
N SER A 467 3.44 6.78 -0.99
CA SER A 467 3.38 7.27 0.39
C SER A 467 3.16 6.12 1.36
N LEU A 468 3.91 6.12 2.46
CA LEU A 468 3.83 5.09 3.50
C LEU A 468 3.00 5.60 4.67
N PHE A 469 1.97 4.85 5.05
CA PHE A 469 1.03 5.21 6.10
C PHE A 469 1.31 4.44 7.37
N PHE A 470 1.27 5.13 8.51
CA PHE A 470 1.56 4.59 9.83
C PHE A 470 0.41 4.86 10.78
N THR A 471 0.04 3.87 11.59
CA THR A 471 -0.97 4.01 12.65
C THR A 471 -0.33 3.76 14.02
N PHE A 472 -0.81 4.45 15.04
CA PHE A 472 -0.38 4.19 16.40
C PHE A 472 -1.02 2.90 16.93
N GLU A 473 -0.22 2.02 17.53
CA GLU A 473 -0.68 0.74 18.08
C GLU A 473 0.04 0.41 19.39
N PRO A 474 -0.49 0.89 20.54
CA PRO A 474 0.17 0.75 21.83
C PRO A 474 0.24 -0.72 22.30
N THR A 475 -0.70 -1.55 21.85
CA THR A 475 -0.84 -2.95 22.26
C THR A 475 0.05 -3.93 21.47
N ALA A 476 0.85 -3.48 20.51
CA ALA A 476 1.68 -4.35 19.66
C ALA A 476 2.79 -5.13 20.41
N VAL A 477 2.89 -4.98 21.73
CA VAL A 477 3.82 -5.71 22.61
C VAL A 477 3.17 -6.94 23.27
N GLN A 478 1.85 -7.16 23.14
CA GLN A 478 1.20 -8.37 23.65
C GLN A 478 0.77 -9.32 22.52
N PRO A 479 1.04 -10.63 22.61
CA PRO A 479 0.51 -11.61 21.68
C PRO A 479 -1.02 -11.56 21.76
N SER A 480 -1.68 -11.24 20.64
CA SER A 480 -3.13 -11.17 20.58
C SER A 480 -3.72 -12.55 20.92
N ALA A 481 -4.49 -12.62 22.00
CA ALA A 481 -5.38 -13.73 22.27
C ALA A 481 -6.33 -13.93 21.07
N PRO A 482 -6.79 -15.18 20.80
CA PRO A 482 -7.70 -15.45 19.69
C PRO A 482 -8.96 -14.58 19.81
N PRO A 483 -9.53 -14.15 18.66
CA PRO A 483 -10.73 -13.32 18.67
C PRO A 483 -11.86 -14.05 19.40
N LEU A 484 -12.40 -13.40 20.44
CA LEU A 484 -13.61 -13.85 21.08
C LEU A 484 -14.74 -13.86 20.04
N PHE A 485 -15.33 -15.03 19.82
CA PHE A 485 -16.55 -15.19 19.05
C PHE A 485 -17.66 -14.34 19.68
N PHE A 486 -18.22 -13.41 18.90
CA PHE A 486 -19.50 -12.78 19.23
C PHE A 486 -20.57 -13.44 18.35
N PRO A 487 -21.57 -14.15 18.93
CA PRO A 487 -22.74 -14.56 18.19
C PRO A 487 -23.49 -13.30 17.71
N GLY A 488 -24.03 -13.36 16.49
CA GLY A 488 -24.67 -12.23 15.83
C GLY A 488 -25.71 -11.54 16.71
N TYR A 489 -25.49 -10.25 16.96
CA TYR A 489 -26.55 -9.38 17.46
C TYR A 489 -27.50 -9.09 16.30
N SER A 490 -28.69 -9.68 16.35
CA SER A 490 -29.88 -8.99 15.87
C SER A 490 -29.99 -7.69 16.67
N GLN A 491 -29.73 -6.55 16.03
CA GLN A 491 -30.00 -5.27 16.67
C GLN A 491 -31.51 -5.14 16.93
N PRO A 492 -31.94 -4.87 18.17
CA PRO A 492 -33.22 -4.22 18.38
C PRO A 492 -33.13 -2.83 17.77
N SER A 493 -34.19 -2.42 17.07
CA SER A 493 -34.40 -1.05 16.58
C SER A 493 -33.88 -0.02 17.59
N ALA A 494 -32.92 0.79 17.15
CA ALA A 494 -32.44 1.93 17.92
C ALA A 494 -33.63 2.83 18.26
N GLN A 495 -34.01 2.87 19.54
CA GLN A 495 -34.86 3.93 20.04
C GLN A 495 -34.13 5.27 19.83
N PRO A 496 -34.83 6.33 19.42
CA PRO A 496 -34.23 7.65 19.36
C PRO A 496 -33.76 8.04 20.78
N PRO A 497 -32.69 8.85 20.89
CA PRO A 497 -32.17 9.28 22.18
C PRO A 497 -33.28 9.97 23.00
N PRO A 498 -33.28 9.84 24.34
CA PRO A 498 -34.26 10.52 25.17
C PRO A 498 -34.15 12.03 24.94
N SER A 499 -35.29 12.67 24.66
CA SER A 499 -35.41 14.11 24.67
C SER A 499 -34.98 14.63 26.04
N TYR A 500 -33.87 15.34 26.11
CA TYR A 500 -33.55 16.16 27.27
C TYR A 500 -34.64 17.20 27.41
N GLY A 501 -35.56 16.96 28.34
CA GLY A 501 -36.51 17.96 28.79
C GLY A 501 -35.72 19.16 29.33
N PHE A 502 -35.92 20.32 28.72
CA PHE A 502 -35.53 21.57 29.32
C PHE A 502 -36.23 21.68 30.68
N LEU A 503 -35.44 21.57 31.75
CA LEU A 503 -35.85 22.04 33.06
C LEU A 503 -36.11 23.55 32.92
N GLN A 504 -37.37 23.95 33.13
CA GLN A 504 -37.75 25.34 33.35
C GLN A 504 -36.91 25.88 34.52
N GLN A 505 -35.89 26.67 34.20
CA GLN A 505 -35.35 27.63 35.15
C GLN A 505 -36.34 28.79 35.25
N ASN A 506 -36.70 29.11 36.49
CA ASN A 506 -37.60 30.19 36.86
C ASN A 506 -37.26 31.48 36.10
N ALA A 507 -38.29 32.09 35.51
CA ALA A 507 -38.22 33.41 34.91
C ALA A 507 -37.81 34.45 35.98
N PRO A 508 -36.91 35.40 35.66
CA PRO A 508 -36.74 36.60 36.47
C PRO A 508 -38.02 37.45 36.41
N PRO A 509 -38.33 38.26 37.44
CA PRO A 509 -39.49 39.13 37.43
C PRO A 509 -39.39 40.19 36.30
N PRO A 510 -40.53 40.68 35.79
CA PRO A 510 -40.53 41.65 34.70
C PRO A 510 -39.91 42.98 35.14
N TYR A 511 -39.06 43.52 34.27
CA TYR A 511 -38.44 44.82 34.41
C TYR A 511 -39.42 45.91 33.96
N ASP A 512 -39.79 46.81 34.88
CA ASP A 512 -40.55 48.02 34.55
C ASP A 512 -39.63 49.09 33.93
N PRO A 513 -39.94 49.61 32.72
CA PRO A 513 -39.16 50.69 32.12
C PRO A 513 -39.54 52.05 32.73
N PRO A 514 -38.57 52.94 33.04
CA PRO A 514 -38.89 54.31 33.40
C PRO A 514 -39.29 55.13 32.16
N ALA A 515 -40.25 56.02 32.38
CA ALA A 515 -40.86 56.90 31.38
C ALA A 515 -39.94 58.07 30.94
N TYR A 516 -40.00 58.34 29.64
CA TYR A 516 -39.76 59.58 28.88
C TYR A 516 -38.65 60.57 29.29
N GLY A 517 -37.78 60.88 28.31
CA GLY A 517 -36.92 62.07 28.31
C GLY A 517 -36.41 62.37 26.90
N ALA A 518 -36.82 63.51 26.34
CA ALA A 518 -36.59 63.94 24.97
C ALA A 518 -35.16 64.45 24.68
N GLN A 519 -34.87 64.58 23.37
CA GLN A 519 -34.13 65.66 22.69
C GLN A 519 -32.87 65.25 21.88
N PHE A 520 -33.03 65.42 20.56
CA PHE A 520 -32.13 66.03 19.55
C PHE A 520 -30.61 65.95 19.76
N SER A 521 -29.88 65.33 18.82
CA SER A 521 -29.35 65.98 17.60
C SER A 521 -28.79 64.94 16.64
#